data_AF-A0A6L9IEH2-F1
#
_entry.id   AF-A0A6L9IEH2-F1
#
_cell.length_a   1.000
_cell.length_b   1.000
_cell.length_c   1.000
_cell.angle_alpha   90.00
_cell.angle_beta   90.00
_cell.angle_gamma   90.00
#
_symmetry.space_group_name_H-M   'P 1'
#
loop_
_entity.id
_entity.type
_entity.pdbx_description
1 polymer ?
#
loop_
_entity_poly.entity_id
_entity_poly.type
_entity_poly.pdbx_seq_one_letter_code
_entity_poly.pdbx_strand_id
1 'polypeptide(L)' 'MILIYYALVIFQFILLARVLMSWFPNIDHNNQIVRLIYDITEPVLRPIRNALPQTGMAIDFSPLIVFLIISVLTQFLFQF' A
#
# COMPACT_ATOMS: atom_id res chain seq x y z
N MET A 1 -7.22 18.93 -7.39
CA MET A 1 -5.95 18.48 -8.00
C MET A 1 -4.84 18.39 -6.96
N ILE A 2 -4.42 19.51 -6.36
CA ILE A 2 -3.38 19.56 -5.31
C ILE A 2 -3.70 18.64 -4.11
N LEU A 3 -4.92 18.67 -3.59
CA LEU A 3 -5.32 17.80 -2.47
C LEU A 3 -5.21 16.31 -2.79
N ILE A 4 -5.59 15.92 -4.02
CA ILE A 4 -5.54 14.52 -4.48
C ILE A 4 -4.09 14.07 -4.61
N TYR A 5 -3.24 14.93 -5.19
CA TYR A 5 -1.80 14.68 -5.26
C TYR A 5 -1.20 14.39 -3.88
N TYR A 6 -1.45 15.25 -2.89
CA TYR A 6 -0.93 15.04 -1.54
C TYR A 6 -1.53 13.80 -0.86
N ALA A 7 -2.81 13.50 -1.09
CA ALA A 7 -3.43 12.28 -0.56
C ALA A 7 -2.75 11.01 -1.09
N LEU A 8 -2.42 10.97 -2.39
CA LEU A 8 -1.70 9.85 -3.00
C LEU A 8 -0.28 9.71 -2.46
N VAL A 9 0.44 10.83 -2.31
CA VAL A 9 1.80 10.84 -1.73
C VAL A 9 1.77 10.33 -0.28
N ILE A 10 0.83 10.81 0.53
CA ILE A 10 0.65 10.33 1.92
C ILE A 10 0.34 8.83 1.93
N PHE A 11 -0.56 8.36 1.06
CA PHE A 11 -0.89 6.95 0.98
C PHE A 11 0.33 6.11 0.55
N GLN A 12 1.20 6.59 -0.34
CA GLN A 12 2.46 5.90 -0.68
C GLN A 12 3.36 5.71 0.55
N PHE A 13 3.46 6.70 1.43
CA PHE A 13 4.21 6.55 2.69
C PHE A 13 3.57 5.55 3.64
N ILE A 14 2.24 5.53 3.75
CA ILE A 14 1.51 4.54 4.56
C ILE A 14 1.73 3.13 3.99
N LEU A 15 1.69 2.98 2.66
CA LEU A 15 1.96 1.72 1.99
C LEU A 15 3.40 1.25 2.18
N LEU A 16 4.36 2.18 2.15
CA LEU A 16 5.76 1.88 2.46
C LEU A 16 5.90 1.37 3.90
N ALA A 17 5.25 2.05 4.86
CA ALA A 17 5.21 1.57 6.24
C ALA A 17 4.60 0.16 6.33
N ARG A 18 3.49 -0.12 5.60
CA ARG A 18 2.88 -1.46 5.53
C ARG A 18 3.88 -2.52 5.05
N VAL A 19 4.66 -2.23 4.02
CA VAL A 19 5.68 -3.16 3.51
C VAL A 19 6.81 -3.35 4.52
N LEU A 20 7.36 -2.27 5.07
CA LEU A 20 8.42 -2.36 6.08
C LEU A 20 7.99 -3.18 7.29
N MET A 21 6.78 -2.95 7.81
CA MET A 21 6.22 -3.73 8.92
C MET A 21 6.10 -5.21 8.61
N SER A 22 5.80 -5.58 7.37
CA SER A 22 5.72 -7.00 6.96
C SER A 22 7.07 -7.72 6.97
N TRP A 23 8.19 -7.00 6.96
CA TRP A 23 9.53 -7.58 7.07
C TRP A 23 9.96 -7.84 8.50
N PHE A 24 9.28 -7.26 9.50
CA PHE A 24 9.57 -7.46 10.91
C PHE A 24 8.63 -8.51 11.49
N PRO A 25 9.05 -9.78 11.67
CA PRO A 25 8.18 -10.86 12.14
C PRO A 25 7.68 -10.67 13.58
N ASN A 26 8.35 -9.84 14.38
CA ASN A 26 8.03 -9.59 15.79
C ASN A 26 7.25 -8.29 16.01
N ILE A 27 6.63 -7.72 14.97
CA ILE A 27 5.86 -6.48 15.12
C ILE A 27 4.58 -6.73 15.92
N ASP A 28 4.27 -5.85 16.88
CA ASP A 28 3.04 -5.96 17.65
C ASP A 28 1.85 -5.48 16.83
N HIS A 29 1.11 -6.42 16.25
CA HIS A 29 -0.15 -6.16 15.53
C HIS A 29 -1.28 -5.64 16.44
N ASN A 30 -1.12 -5.66 17.77
CA ASN A 30 -2.06 -5.00 18.68
C ASN A 30 -1.78 -3.50 18.84
N ASN A 31 -0.63 -3.01 18.38
CA ASN A 31 -0.37 -1.59 18.38
C ASN A 31 -1.39 -0.87 17.48
N GLN A 32 -2.01 0.19 18.00
CA GLN A 32 -3.06 0.93 17.30
C GLN A 32 -2.58 1.52 15.98
N ILE A 33 -1.32 1.97 15.91
CA ILE A 33 -0.71 2.53 14.70
C ILE A 33 -0.51 1.45 13.63
N VAL A 34 -0.03 0.27 14.04
CA VAL A 34 0.13 -0.87 13.14
C VAL A 34 -1.23 -1.28 12.57
N ARG A 35 -2.25 -1.44 13.43
CA ARG A 35 -3.63 -1.74 12.97
C ARG A 35 -4.15 -0.69 12.00
N LEU A 36 -4.01 0.60 12.34
CA LEU A 36 -4.46 1.69 11.50
C LEU A 36 -3.84 1.66 10.09
N ILE A 37 -2.53 1.43 10.00
CA ILE A 37 -1.87 1.30 8.69
C ILE A 37 -2.42 0.09 7.93
N TYR A 38 -2.68 -1.02 8.63
CA TYR A 38 -3.26 -2.19 8.01
C TYR A 38 -4.68 -1.91 7.48
N ASP A 39 -5.53 -1.28 8.28
CA ASP A 39 -6.91 -0.95 7.95
C ASP A 39 -7.02 0.07 6.80
N ILE A 40 -6.10 1.04 6.74
CA ILE A 40 -6.05 2.02 5.63
C ILE A 40 -5.63 1.36 4.31
N THR A 41 -4.66 0.45 4.37
CA THR A 41 -4.08 -0.14 3.15
C THR A 41 -4.86 -1.33 2.60
N GLU A 42 -5.56 -2.08 3.46
CA GLU A 42 -6.24 -3.33 3.09
C GLU A 42 -7.34 -3.17 2.03
N PRO A 43 -8.21 -2.13 2.05
CA PRO A 43 -9.23 -1.95 1.02
C PRO A 43 -8.65 -1.80 -0.39
N VAL A 44 -7.42 -1.30 -0.52
CA VAL A 44 -6.72 -1.14 -1.80
C VAL A 44 -5.91 -2.39 -2.16
N LEU A 45 -5.24 -3.01 -1.17
CA LEU A 45 -4.40 -4.18 -1.39
C LEU A 45 -5.21 -5.45 -1.65
N ARG A 46 -6.31 -5.67 -0.91
CA ARG A 46 -7.10 -6.92 -0.98
C ARG A 46 -7.63 -7.22 -2.38
N PRO A 47 -8.24 -6.28 -3.13
CA PRO A 47 -8.70 -6.55 -4.49
C PRO A 47 -7.56 -6.96 -5.43
N ILE A 48 -6.41 -6.28 -5.33
CA ILE A 48 -5.24 -6.56 -6.18
C ILE A 48 -4.64 -7.91 -5.82
N ARG A 49 -4.51 -8.21 -4.52
CA ARG A 49 -4.05 -9.52 -4.04
C ARG A 49 -4.94 -10.66 -4.51
N ASN A 50 -6.26 -10.47 -4.48
CA ASN A 50 -7.22 -11.47 -4.96
C ASN A 50 -7.21 -11.64 -6.49
N ALA A 51 -6.83 -10.60 -7.23
CA ALA A 51 -6.70 -10.66 -8.68
C ALA A 51 -5.40 -11.35 -9.13
N LEU A 52 -4.40 -11.45 -8.26
CA LEU A 52 -3.15 -12.14 -8.57
C LEU A 52 -3.33 -13.66 -8.52
N PRO A 53 -2.67 -14.41 -9.42
CA PRO A 53 -2.67 -15.86 -9.36
C PRO A 53 -2.04 -16.32 -8.04
N GLN A 54 -2.67 -17.29 -7.38
CA GLN A 54 -2.12 -17.95 -6.20
C GLN A 54 -0.96 -18.85 -6.63
N THR A 55 0.22 -18.26 -6.78
CA THR A 55 1.43 -18.93 -7.30
C THR A 55 2.11 -19.87 -6.31
N GLY A 56 1.51 -20.10 -5.13
CA GLY A 56 2.12 -20.85 -4.03
C GLY A 56 3.25 -20.08 -3.31
N MET A 57 3.56 -18.86 -3.76
CA MET A 57 4.50 -17.97 -3.07
C MET A 57 3.80 -17.31 -1.88
N ALA A 58 4.44 -17.37 -0.70
CA ALA A 58 3.95 -16.71 0.52
C ALA A 58 4.14 -15.18 0.52
N ILE A 59 4.71 -14.62 -0.56
CA ILE A 59 5.03 -13.19 -0.67
C ILE A 59 3.86 -12.45 -1.28
N ASP A 60 3.36 -11.44 -0.57
CA ASP A 60 2.32 -10.54 -1.07
C ASP A 60 2.93 -9.49 -2.00
N PHE A 61 2.75 -9.66 -3.31
CA PHE A 61 3.19 -8.71 -4.33
C PHE A 61 2.19 -7.57 -4.58
N SER A 62 1.02 -7.57 -3.93
CA SER A 62 0.03 -6.51 -4.11
C SER A 62 0.55 -5.10 -3.79
N PRO A 63 1.42 -4.87 -2.78
CA PRO A 63 1.95 -3.54 -2.51
C PRO A 63 2.77 -2.98 -3.68
N LEU A 64 3.53 -3.83 -4.38
CA LEU A 64 4.32 -3.41 -5.54
C LEU A 64 3.42 -2.90 -6.67
N ILE A 65 2.33 -3.61 -6.94
CA ILE A 65 1.35 -3.21 -7.97
C ILE A 65 0.67 -1.91 -7.58
N VAL A 66 0.29 -1.74 -6.31
CA VAL A 66 -0.28 -0.49 -5.82
C VAL A 66 0.71 0.67 -5.95
N PHE A 67 2.00 0.46 -5.62
CA PHE A 67 3.03 1.48 -5.83
C PHE A 67 3.13 1.95 -7.28
N LEU A 68 3.10 1.01 -8.23
CA LEU A 68 3.14 1.33 -9.66
C LEU A 68 1.91 2.15 -10.08
N ILE A 69 0.71 1.73 -9.68
CA ILE A 69 -0.54 2.44 -9.99
C ILE A 69 -0.49 3.87 -9.43
N ILE A 70 -0.13 4.04 -8.16
CA ILE A 70 -0.08 5.37 -7.56
C ILE A 70 1.00 6.24 -8.19
N SER A 71 2.16 5.68 -8.54
CA SER A 71 3.24 6.42 -9.18
C SER A 71 2.80 7.01 -10.52
N VAL A 72 2.09 6.21 -11.33
CA VAL A 72 1.53 6.67 -12.60
C VAL A 72 0.48 7.77 -12.37
N LEU A 73 -0.47 7.55 -11.45
CA LEU A 73 -1.52 8.55 -11.13
C LEU A 73 -0.92 9.88 -10.63
N THR A 74 0.11 9.80 -9.79
CA THR A 74 0.78 10.96 -9.21
C THR A 74 1.54 11.75 -10.27
N GLN A 75 2.23 11.06 -11.20
CA GLN A 75 2.90 11.71 -12.33
C GLN A 75 1.91 12.44 -13.24
N PHE A 76 0.78 11.81 -13.57
CA PHE A 76 -0.26 12.47 -14.35
C PHE A 76 -0.78 13.72 -13.63
N LEU A 77 -1.14 13.62 -12.34
CA LEU A 77 -1.67 14.75 -11.57
C LEU A 77 -0.68 15.90 -11.34
N PHE A 78 0.63 15.63 -11.42
CA PHE A 78 1.66 16.65 -11.30
C PHE A 78 1.88 17.45 -12.59
N GLN A 79 1.56 16.85 -13.75
CA GLN A 79 1.75 17.48 -15.06
C GLN A 79 0.63 18.46 -15.44
N PHE A 80 -0.50 18.43 -14.73
CA PHE A 80 -1.63 19.35 -14.89
C PHE A 80 -1.67 20.36 -13.75
#